data_AF-W7HP71-F1
#
_entry.id   AF-W7HP71-F1
#
_cell.length_a   1.000
_cell.length_b   1.000
_cell.length_c   1.000
_cell.angle_alpha   90.00
_cell.angle_beta   90.00
_cell.angle_gamma   90.00
#
_symmetry.space_group_name_H-M   'P 1'
#
loop_
_entity.id
_entity.type
_entity.pdbx_description
1 polymer ?
#
loop_
_entity_poly.entity_id
_entity_poly.type
_entity_poly.pdbx_seq_one_letter_code
_entity_poly.pdbx_strand_id
1 'polypeptide(L)'
;MSVVQAQFVLTQAISSKSGANPLSLESTFGSADTMMLDLPNDIKQEFLFACALHGIIEEASVEVILGDVPLQTMAKARYTQDDLVTHCMIDSDRLERLISEIEELDGNSGAIVGAVVEMLRIMCEQRDTMGLYSLCKNLISRPKTIDLLLLYARPVAILEPLCVVLENWRYDEDQGEYEPVYREFGHILLLVMTVYYRHNLNFSHLGNIPATSFVPMFIKQCHKDIAPDDLSRMGERNGQLGGWIKALYEAEGEGITDEVMQSSKPQEYYSLVPTLIAQTVEACDRGILDAEALRGGLDYFQLSSLIASEVAIIFWLTDHIWSTQADISNALKILHMLVTNAPSEVTQTHKTIVAICAHNLERVLKDMLRVEGGSGSNNANHQQAEQILKQLGPYRDFRRGGLPAAGELDGWSKQPGGVLGALKATVQGVVVWSAAPDMSIQPASYTPRLLYAAWRLVGAREVVKALVDEVQIVGMQTAAGGVEGLADIAVDVVASMIAAPNPDDWRGKRGELAGRKEDGGGNGLVTLVEALRYMEDDSKLSVEDAGQGEVVVKLARRVESLLAAGAGVAGATVNDLAQEVLGDVMGDADMFQGLPEGTVDLLTADELMTGM
;
A
#
# COMPACT_ATOMS: atom_id res chain seq x y z
N MET A 1 -24.19 -12.26 -13.81
CA MET A 1 -24.50 -13.41 -12.92
C MET A 1 -25.91 -13.21 -12.42
N SER A 2 -26.80 -14.21 -12.46
CA SER A 2 -28.18 -13.99 -11.96
C SER A 2 -28.19 -13.94 -10.43
N VAL A 3 -29.09 -13.13 -9.84
CA VAL A 3 -29.23 -12.97 -8.36
C VAL A 3 -29.39 -14.34 -7.67
N VAL A 4 -30.09 -15.29 -8.31
CA VAL A 4 -30.28 -16.66 -7.84
C VAL A 4 -28.97 -17.47 -7.81
N GLN A 5 -28.08 -17.27 -8.79
CA GLN A 5 -26.75 -17.89 -8.80
C GLN A 5 -25.86 -17.30 -7.71
N ALA A 6 -25.89 -15.98 -7.53
CA ALA A 6 -25.11 -15.31 -6.47
C ALA A 6 -25.56 -15.75 -5.07
N GLN A 7 -26.87 -15.85 -4.84
CA GLN A 7 -27.44 -16.31 -3.58
C GLN A 7 -27.03 -17.76 -3.26
N PHE A 8 -27.08 -18.66 -4.25
CA PHE A 8 -26.65 -20.05 -4.10
C PHE A 8 -25.15 -20.16 -3.76
N VAL A 9 -24.30 -19.40 -4.46
CA VAL A 9 -22.85 -19.38 -4.20
C VAL A 9 -22.53 -18.84 -2.80
N LEU A 10 -23.17 -17.74 -2.40
CA LEU A 10 -23.00 -17.15 -1.07
C LEU A 10 -23.49 -18.07 0.05
N THR A 11 -24.62 -18.75 -0.16
CA THR A 11 -25.16 -19.71 0.81
C THR A 11 -24.20 -20.89 0.97
N GLN A 12 -23.68 -21.45 -0.13
CA GLN A 12 -22.70 -22.53 -0.06
C GLN A 12 -21.41 -22.09 0.67
N ALA A 13 -20.90 -20.90 0.36
CA ALA A 13 -19.69 -20.37 0.99
C ALA A 13 -19.83 -20.08 2.50
N ILE A 14 -21.01 -19.64 2.95
CA ILE A 14 -21.27 -19.26 4.35
C ILE A 14 -21.73 -20.47 5.20
N SER A 15 -22.50 -21.39 4.61
CA SER A 15 -23.06 -22.56 5.31
C SER A 15 -22.08 -23.72 5.49
N SER A 16 -20.99 -23.75 4.72
CA SER A 16 -19.92 -24.74 4.93
C SER A 16 -19.23 -24.46 6.27
N LYS A 17 -19.61 -25.24 7.30
CA LYS A 17 -18.88 -25.35 8.58
C LYS A 17 -17.49 -25.93 8.34
N SER A 18 -16.59 -25.17 7.71
CA SER A 18 -15.18 -25.50 7.75
C SER A 18 -14.61 -24.84 9.00
N GLY A 19 -14.10 -25.66 9.92
CA GLY A 19 -13.22 -25.19 11.00
C GLY A 19 -11.91 -24.58 10.48
N ALA A 20 -11.74 -24.50 9.16
CA ALA A 20 -10.77 -23.66 8.48
C ALA A 20 -11.54 -22.59 7.72
N ASN A 21 -11.57 -21.39 8.28
CA ASN A 21 -12.11 -20.21 7.61
C ASN A 21 -11.34 -20.05 6.27
N PRO A 22 -11.98 -20.05 5.09
CA PRO A 22 -11.28 -19.88 3.80
C PRO A 22 -10.69 -18.46 3.64
N LEU A 23 -11.08 -17.54 4.53
CA LEU A 23 -10.49 -16.21 4.70
C LEU A 23 -9.45 -16.17 5.84
N SER A 24 -9.15 -17.31 6.47
CA SER A 24 -8.07 -17.40 7.46
C SER A 24 -6.74 -17.22 6.74
N LEU A 25 -6.18 -16.02 6.85
CA LEU A 25 -4.82 -15.67 6.40
C LEU A 25 -3.72 -16.33 7.28
N GLU A 26 -4.05 -17.43 7.97
CA GLU A 26 -3.27 -18.14 9.01
C GLU A 26 -1.89 -18.65 8.57
N SER A 27 -1.56 -18.66 7.27
CA SER A 27 -0.24 -19.11 6.81
C SER A 27 0.71 -18.01 6.29
N THR A 28 0.27 -16.75 6.22
CA THR A 28 1.03 -15.69 5.50
C THR A 28 1.69 -14.63 6.38
N PHE A 29 1.43 -14.65 7.68
CA PHE A 29 1.92 -13.66 8.63
C PHE A 29 2.46 -14.37 9.87
N GLY A 30 3.77 -14.58 9.92
CA GLY A 30 4.47 -15.23 11.02
C GLY A 30 4.54 -14.37 12.29
N SER A 31 3.40 -14.18 12.96
CA SER A 31 3.35 -13.72 14.35
C SER A 31 2.67 -14.79 15.20
N ALA A 32 3.31 -15.13 16.32
CA ALA A 32 2.96 -16.26 17.19
C ALA A 32 1.78 -15.98 18.15
N ASP A 33 1.05 -14.88 17.99
CA ASP A 33 -0.15 -14.60 18.80
C ASP A 33 -1.38 -15.18 18.12
N THR A 34 -1.68 -16.40 18.58
CA THR A 34 -2.60 -17.37 18.02
C THR A 34 -4.01 -17.12 18.55
N MET A 35 -4.92 -16.67 17.69
CA MET A 35 -6.34 -17.00 17.79
C MET A 35 -6.80 -17.44 16.41
N MET A 36 -7.26 -18.69 16.30
CA MET A 36 -8.04 -19.14 15.15
C MET A 36 -9.19 -18.16 14.96
N LEU A 37 -9.19 -17.43 13.86
CA LEU A 37 -10.28 -16.54 13.54
C LEU A 37 -11.44 -17.42 13.05
N ASP A 38 -12.28 -17.89 13.97
CA ASP A 38 -13.71 -17.92 13.70
C ASP A 38 -14.06 -16.49 13.25
N LEU A 39 -14.46 -16.29 11.99
CA LEU A 39 -14.94 -14.97 11.56
C LEU A 39 -16.10 -14.65 12.51
N PRO A 40 -16.04 -13.57 13.31
CA PRO A 40 -17.14 -13.21 14.18
C PRO A 40 -18.42 -13.13 13.34
N ASN A 41 -19.53 -13.65 13.86
CA ASN A 41 -20.83 -13.60 13.15
C ASN A 41 -21.15 -12.19 12.63
N ASP A 42 -20.63 -11.16 13.31
CA ASP A 42 -20.71 -9.75 12.94
C ASP A 42 -20.16 -9.48 11.52
N ILE A 43 -18.99 -10.04 11.14
CA ILE A 43 -18.38 -9.79 9.81
C ILE A 43 -19.19 -10.46 8.69
N LYS A 44 -19.74 -11.67 8.96
CA LYS A 44 -20.60 -12.37 7.99
C LYS A 44 -21.88 -11.57 7.73
N GLN A 45 -22.44 -11.00 8.78
CA GLN A 45 -23.63 -10.16 8.70
C GLN A 45 -23.35 -8.87 7.93
N GLU A 46 -22.26 -8.15 8.25
CA GLU A 46 -21.85 -6.93 7.56
C GLU A 46 -21.60 -7.17 6.06
N PHE A 47 -20.93 -8.27 5.70
CA PHE A 47 -20.71 -8.65 4.31
C PHE A 47 -22.01 -8.93 3.54
N LEU A 48 -22.96 -9.63 4.15
CA LEU A 48 -24.27 -9.88 3.53
C LEU A 48 -25.07 -8.59 3.37
N PHE A 49 -24.99 -7.68 4.33
CA PHE A 49 -25.60 -6.35 4.22
C PHE A 49 -24.97 -5.51 3.10
N ALA A 50 -23.65 -5.55 2.93
CA ALA A 50 -22.99 -4.93 1.80
C ALA A 50 -23.46 -5.55 0.47
N CYS A 51 -23.58 -6.88 0.39
CA CYS A 51 -24.09 -7.55 -0.81
C CYS A 51 -25.54 -7.14 -1.13
N ALA A 52 -26.39 -7.01 -0.11
CA ALA A 52 -27.77 -6.56 -0.28
C ALA A 52 -27.83 -5.08 -0.71
N LEU A 53 -27.01 -4.22 -0.10
CA LEU A 53 -26.91 -2.80 -0.44
C LEU A 53 -26.52 -2.57 -1.91
N HIS A 54 -25.65 -3.44 -2.45
CA HIS A 54 -25.21 -3.40 -3.84
C HIS A 54 -26.11 -4.19 -4.80
N GLY A 55 -27.22 -4.77 -4.32
CA GLY A 55 -28.20 -5.49 -5.14
C GLY A 55 -27.73 -6.86 -5.63
N ILE A 56 -26.69 -7.43 -5.03
CA ILE A 56 -26.17 -8.78 -5.35
C ILE A 56 -27.14 -9.85 -4.82
N ILE A 57 -27.78 -9.58 -3.68
CA ILE A 57 -28.81 -10.40 -3.05
C ILE A 57 -30.00 -9.54 -2.65
N GLU A 58 -31.17 -10.15 -2.51
CA GLU A 58 -32.34 -9.47 -1.92
C GLU A 58 -32.19 -9.37 -0.40
N GLU A 59 -32.70 -8.30 0.21
CA GLU A 59 -32.63 -8.08 1.67
C GLU A 59 -33.27 -9.25 2.45
N ALA A 60 -34.39 -9.78 1.96
CA ALA A 60 -35.08 -10.94 2.54
C ALA A 60 -34.22 -12.22 2.54
N SER A 61 -33.20 -12.28 1.68
CA SER A 61 -32.30 -13.43 1.59
C SER A 61 -31.26 -13.46 2.70
N VAL A 62 -31.00 -12.33 3.37
CA VAL A 62 -29.97 -12.23 4.41
C VAL A 62 -30.31 -13.09 5.62
N GLU A 63 -31.55 -13.03 6.11
CA GLU A 63 -32.04 -13.86 7.23
C GLU A 63 -31.99 -15.36 6.88
N VAL A 64 -32.35 -15.71 5.64
CA VAL A 64 -32.35 -17.10 5.14
C VAL A 64 -30.93 -17.67 5.09
N ILE A 65 -29.95 -16.86 4.68
CA ILE A 65 -28.55 -17.28 4.55
C ILE A 65 -27.86 -17.39 5.92
N LEU A 66 -28.14 -16.45 6.83
CA LEU A 66 -27.58 -16.48 8.20
C LEU A 66 -28.22 -17.58 9.05
N GLY A 67 -29.49 -17.92 8.79
CA GLY A 67 -30.26 -18.87 9.60
C GLY A 67 -30.63 -18.34 11.00
N ASP A 68 -30.38 -17.06 11.26
CA ASP A 68 -30.66 -16.33 12.50
C ASP A 68 -31.07 -14.88 12.18
N VAL A 69 -31.79 -14.23 13.10
CA VAL A 69 -32.19 -12.82 12.96
C VAL A 69 -30.95 -11.93 13.12
N PRO A 70 -30.65 -11.03 12.16
CA PRO A 70 -29.49 -10.14 12.25
C PRO A 70 -29.52 -9.29 13.53
N LEU A 71 -28.37 -9.15 14.20
CA LEU A 71 -28.25 -8.38 15.44
C LEU A 71 -28.20 -6.86 15.20
N GLN A 72 -27.92 -6.44 13.96
CA GLN A 72 -27.82 -5.05 13.55
C GLN A 72 -28.72 -4.79 12.34
N THR A 73 -29.17 -3.56 12.17
CA THR A 73 -29.91 -3.12 10.99
C THR A 73 -28.95 -2.77 9.86
N MET A 74 -29.37 -2.97 8.60
CA MET A 74 -28.59 -2.56 7.42
C MET A 74 -28.14 -1.09 7.49
N ALA A 75 -26.98 -0.82 6.87
CA ALA A 75 -26.37 0.50 6.81
C ALA A 75 -27.28 1.56 6.13
N LYS A 76 -27.05 2.83 6.49
CA LYS A 76 -27.79 3.99 5.99
C LYS A 76 -27.43 4.31 4.54
N ALA A 77 -28.24 3.83 3.59
CA ALA A 77 -28.19 4.17 2.16
C ALA A 77 -26.85 3.91 1.45
N ARG A 78 -26.92 3.64 0.15
CA ARG A 78 -25.73 3.50 -0.69
C ARG A 78 -25.15 4.89 -0.95
N TYR A 79 -23.88 5.08 -0.65
CA TYR A 79 -23.20 6.34 -0.95
C TYR A 79 -22.79 6.43 -2.41
N THR A 80 -22.87 7.64 -2.96
CA THR A 80 -22.27 7.99 -4.24
C THR A 80 -21.12 8.96 -4.00
N GLN A 81 -20.09 8.88 -4.85
CA GLN A 81 -18.93 9.76 -4.73
C GLN A 81 -19.33 11.24 -4.83
N ASP A 82 -20.18 11.60 -5.78
CA ASP A 82 -20.56 13.00 -6.06
C ASP A 82 -21.32 13.64 -4.89
N ASP A 83 -22.23 12.89 -4.27
CA ASP A 83 -22.98 13.36 -3.10
C ASP A 83 -22.02 13.60 -1.91
N LEU A 84 -21.10 12.65 -1.67
CA LEU A 84 -20.11 12.77 -0.60
C LEU A 84 -19.18 13.96 -0.80
N VAL A 85 -18.68 14.18 -2.01
CA VAL A 85 -17.83 15.35 -2.32
C VAL A 85 -18.60 16.64 -2.07
N THR A 86 -19.85 16.73 -2.52
CA THR A 86 -20.70 17.90 -2.28
C THR A 86 -20.90 18.17 -0.79
N HIS A 87 -21.12 17.12 0.01
CA HIS A 87 -21.24 17.25 1.46
C HIS A 87 -19.93 17.69 2.13
N CYS A 88 -18.78 17.18 1.69
CA CYS A 88 -17.47 17.59 2.21
C CYS A 88 -17.12 19.04 1.87
N MET A 89 -17.57 19.56 0.74
CA MET A 89 -17.39 20.99 0.38
C MET A 89 -18.21 21.93 1.30
N ILE A 90 -19.31 21.44 1.86
CA ILE A 90 -20.18 22.20 2.76
C ILE A 90 -19.70 22.08 4.21
N ASP A 91 -19.23 20.90 4.61
CA ASP A 91 -18.79 20.58 5.98
C ASP A 91 -17.37 19.97 5.98
N SER A 92 -16.38 20.74 6.43
CA SER A 92 -14.98 20.30 6.51
C SER A 92 -14.79 19.11 7.46
N ASP A 93 -15.61 19.01 8.52
CA ASP A 93 -15.51 17.96 9.52
C ASP A 93 -16.10 16.62 9.01
N ARG A 94 -16.87 16.66 7.91
CA ARG A 94 -17.38 15.45 7.26
C ARG A 94 -16.24 14.60 6.71
N LEU A 95 -15.17 15.23 6.19
CA LEU A 95 -14.04 14.51 5.62
C LEU A 95 -13.31 13.65 6.66
N GLU A 96 -13.13 14.15 7.88
CA GLU A 96 -12.48 13.40 8.97
C GLU A 96 -13.32 12.21 9.44
N ARG A 97 -14.66 12.40 9.47
CA ARG A 97 -15.61 11.32 9.75
C ARG A 97 -15.56 10.24 8.66
N LEU A 98 -15.56 10.64 7.40
CA LEU A 98 -15.43 9.72 6.27
C LEU A 98 -14.15 8.88 6.33
N ILE A 99 -13.00 9.46 6.70
CA ILE A 99 -11.75 8.69 6.89
C ILE A 99 -11.91 7.59 7.94
N SER A 100 -12.73 7.83 8.97
CA SER A 100 -13.03 6.82 9.99
C SER A 100 -13.99 5.75 9.47
N GLU A 101 -14.96 6.13 8.65
CA GLU A 101 -15.94 5.25 8.00
C GLU A 101 -15.31 4.34 6.92
N ILE A 102 -14.12 4.65 6.37
CA ILE A 102 -13.42 3.79 5.38
C ILE A 102 -13.21 2.35 5.90
N GLU A 103 -12.96 2.21 7.20
CA GLU A 103 -12.70 0.91 7.84
C GLU A 103 -13.98 0.12 8.14
N GLU A 104 -15.16 0.71 7.93
CA GLU A 104 -16.45 0.02 8.07
C GLU A 104 -16.68 -0.93 6.88
N LEU A 105 -17.26 -2.11 7.15
CA LEU A 105 -17.50 -3.16 6.16
C LEU A 105 -18.91 -3.08 5.55
N ASP A 106 -19.48 -1.88 5.52
CA ASP A 106 -20.86 -1.61 5.07
C ASP A 106 -21.01 -1.61 3.53
N GLY A 107 -19.90 -1.71 2.80
CA GLY A 107 -19.84 -1.69 1.34
C GLY A 107 -19.71 -0.30 0.73
N ASN A 108 -19.63 0.77 1.52
CA ASN A 108 -19.50 2.15 1.03
C ASN A 108 -18.04 2.60 0.88
N SER A 109 -17.06 1.81 1.36
CA SER A 109 -15.63 2.20 1.40
C SER A 109 -15.10 2.70 0.05
N GLY A 110 -15.53 2.11 -1.06
CA GLY A 110 -15.12 2.55 -2.41
C GLY A 110 -15.58 3.96 -2.77
N ALA A 111 -16.84 4.31 -2.48
CA ALA A 111 -17.37 5.66 -2.71
C ALA A 111 -16.70 6.69 -1.78
N ILE A 112 -16.45 6.30 -0.53
CA ILE A 112 -15.76 7.13 0.47
C ILE A 112 -14.33 7.42 0.02
N VAL A 113 -13.57 6.39 -0.40
CA VAL A 113 -12.20 6.54 -0.91
C VAL A 113 -12.19 7.45 -2.13
N GLY A 114 -13.13 7.26 -3.07
CA GLY A 114 -13.29 8.14 -4.23
C GLY A 114 -13.48 9.60 -3.83
N ALA A 115 -14.34 9.87 -2.84
CA ALA A 115 -14.58 11.23 -2.35
C ALA A 115 -13.36 11.82 -1.63
N VAL A 116 -12.64 11.03 -0.82
CA VAL A 116 -11.42 11.47 -0.12
C VAL A 116 -10.31 11.83 -1.11
N VAL A 117 -10.10 11.00 -2.15
CA VAL A 117 -9.09 11.26 -3.19
C VAL A 117 -9.47 12.49 -4.03
N GLU A 118 -10.75 12.66 -4.34
CA GLU A 118 -11.20 13.84 -5.08
C GLU A 118 -11.09 15.12 -4.24
N MET A 119 -11.44 15.07 -2.96
CA MET A 119 -11.25 16.20 -2.06
C MET A 119 -9.77 16.58 -1.91
N LEU A 120 -8.87 15.58 -1.81
CA LEU A 120 -7.42 15.81 -1.83
C LEU A 120 -6.99 16.52 -3.11
N ARG A 121 -7.48 16.07 -4.27
CA ARG A 121 -7.19 16.70 -5.57
C ARG A 121 -7.65 18.16 -5.59
N ILE A 122 -8.88 18.42 -5.14
CA ILE A 122 -9.44 19.78 -5.11
C ILE A 122 -8.66 20.68 -4.17
N MET A 123 -8.29 20.22 -2.97
CA MET A 123 -7.44 20.97 -2.04
C MET A 123 -6.05 21.25 -2.64
N CYS A 124 -5.46 20.30 -3.39
CA CYS A 124 -4.19 20.52 -4.10
C CYS A 124 -4.32 21.59 -5.20
N GLU A 125 -5.41 21.57 -5.97
CA GLU A 125 -5.67 22.54 -7.04
C GLU A 125 -5.93 23.95 -6.49
N GLN A 126 -6.68 24.04 -5.39
CA GLN A 126 -6.98 25.29 -4.70
C GLN A 126 -5.82 25.79 -3.83
N ARG A 127 -4.80 24.94 -3.60
CA ARG A 127 -3.67 25.20 -2.69
C ARG A 127 -4.13 25.48 -1.26
N ASP A 128 -5.15 24.77 -0.80
CA ASP A 128 -5.59 24.78 0.60
C ASP A 128 -4.63 23.97 1.48
N THR A 129 -3.52 24.59 1.89
CA THR A 129 -2.45 23.92 2.64
C THR A 129 -2.89 23.47 4.03
N MET A 130 -3.81 24.20 4.68
CA MET A 130 -4.35 23.85 5.98
C MET A 130 -5.32 22.67 5.90
N GLY A 131 -6.22 22.64 4.91
CA GLY A 131 -7.08 21.49 4.64
C GLY A 131 -6.27 20.23 4.30
N LEU A 132 -5.26 20.38 3.45
CA LEU A 132 -4.31 19.29 3.14
C LEU A 132 -3.59 18.80 4.39
N TYR A 133 -3.13 19.71 5.26
CA TYR A 133 -2.49 19.34 6.52
C TYR A 133 -3.42 18.49 7.40
N SER A 134 -4.69 18.90 7.60
CA SER A 134 -5.62 18.13 8.43
C SER A 134 -5.86 16.73 7.86
N LEU A 135 -6.11 16.65 6.55
CA LEU A 135 -6.28 15.38 5.84
C LEU A 135 -5.03 14.49 5.96
N CYS A 136 -3.85 15.03 5.68
CA CYS A 136 -2.60 14.28 5.73
C CYS A 136 -2.30 13.79 7.15
N LYS A 137 -2.49 14.64 8.17
CA LYS A 137 -2.29 14.29 9.57
C LYS A 137 -3.19 13.14 10.00
N ASN A 138 -4.46 13.15 9.60
CA ASN A 138 -5.41 12.09 9.92
C ASN A 138 -5.02 10.75 9.25
N LEU A 139 -4.58 10.78 7.99
CA LEU A 139 -4.13 9.59 7.27
C LEU A 139 -2.81 9.03 7.83
N ILE A 140 -1.83 9.88 8.13
CA ILE A 140 -0.54 9.49 8.74
C ILE A 140 -0.77 8.81 10.08
N SER A 141 -1.75 9.27 10.85
CA SER A 141 -2.08 8.71 12.16
C SER A 141 -2.76 7.33 12.07
N ARG A 142 -3.23 6.93 10.87
CA ARG A 142 -3.91 5.66 10.63
C ARG A 142 -3.35 4.94 9.39
N PRO A 143 -2.15 4.34 9.47
CA PRO A 143 -1.54 3.68 8.31
C PRO A 143 -2.38 2.54 7.71
N LYS A 144 -3.27 1.90 8.48
CA LYS A 144 -4.19 0.86 7.96
C LYS A 144 -5.21 1.43 6.97
N THR A 145 -5.72 2.64 7.21
CA THR A 145 -6.64 3.32 6.30
C THR A 145 -5.98 3.59 4.95
N ILE A 146 -4.66 3.82 4.92
CA ILE A 146 -3.89 3.96 3.68
C ILE A 146 -3.89 2.65 2.86
N ASP A 147 -3.83 1.49 3.52
CA ASP A 147 -3.95 0.20 2.83
C ASP A 147 -5.28 0.11 2.09
N LEU A 148 -6.38 0.51 2.75
CA LEU A 148 -7.73 0.51 2.18
C LEU A 148 -7.87 1.54 1.05
N LEU A 149 -7.29 2.75 1.20
CA LEU A 149 -7.26 3.74 0.13
C LEU A 149 -6.66 3.16 -1.16
N LEU A 150 -5.56 2.41 -1.06
CA LEU A 150 -4.89 1.83 -2.23
C LEU A 150 -5.57 0.58 -2.80
N LEU A 151 -6.59 0.03 -2.14
CA LEU A 151 -7.45 -0.99 -2.75
C LEU A 151 -8.37 -0.40 -3.83
N TYR A 152 -8.78 0.87 -3.67
CA TYR A 152 -9.72 1.53 -4.58
C TYR A 152 -9.07 2.61 -5.44
N ALA A 153 -7.94 3.20 -5.00
CA ALA A 153 -7.25 4.27 -5.70
C ALA A 153 -5.84 3.88 -6.12
N ARG A 154 -5.43 4.29 -7.32
CA ARG A 154 -4.06 4.12 -7.79
C ARG A 154 -3.12 5.05 -6.99
N PRO A 155 -1.91 4.61 -6.61
CA PRO A 155 -0.97 5.46 -5.87
C PRO A 155 -0.69 6.80 -6.53
N VAL A 156 -0.62 6.84 -7.87
CA VAL A 156 -0.37 8.06 -8.64
C VAL A 156 -1.46 9.11 -8.42
N ALA A 157 -2.73 8.70 -8.28
CA ALA A 157 -3.84 9.64 -8.08
C ALA A 157 -3.75 10.41 -6.76
N ILE A 158 -3.03 9.86 -5.78
CA ILE A 158 -2.79 10.49 -4.48
C ILE A 158 -1.45 11.22 -4.47
N LEU A 159 -0.39 10.56 -4.95
CA LEU A 159 0.98 11.05 -4.81
C LEU A 159 1.33 12.18 -5.77
N GLU A 160 0.86 12.13 -7.01
CA GLU A 160 1.22 13.14 -8.02
C GLU A 160 0.74 14.55 -7.62
N PRO A 161 -0.54 14.78 -7.24
CA PRO A 161 -1.00 16.09 -6.80
C PRO A 161 -0.21 16.64 -5.61
N LEU A 162 0.05 15.82 -4.59
CA LEU A 162 0.81 16.24 -3.40
C LEU A 162 2.24 16.63 -3.75
N CYS A 163 2.91 15.85 -4.61
CA CYS A 163 4.26 16.16 -5.04
C CYS A 163 4.32 17.46 -5.86
N VAL A 164 3.31 17.74 -6.71
CA VAL A 164 3.22 19.01 -7.45
C VAL A 164 3.03 20.20 -6.51
N VAL A 165 2.25 20.06 -5.44
CA VAL A 165 2.08 21.07 -4.39
C VAL A 165 3.40 21.32 -3.65
N LEU A 166 4.10 20.27 -3.24
CA LEU A 166 5.39 20.37 -2.56
C LEU A 166 6.48 20.99 -3.44
N GLU A 167 6.48 20.69 -4.74
CA GLU A 167 7.42 21.30 -5.71
C GLU A 167 7.16 22.80 -5.86
N ASN A 168 5.89 23.17 -6.01
CA ASN A 168 5.47 24.55 -6.26
C ASN A 168 5.01 25.26 -4.98
N TRP A 169 5.59 24.91 -3.83
CA TRP A 169 5.19 25.45 -2.54
C TRP A 169 5.32 26.98 -2.52
N ARG A 170 4.26 27.65 -2.10
CA ARG A 170 4.19 29.10 -1.93
C ARG A 170 3.39 29.37 -0.67
N TYR A 171 3.90 30.26 0.16
CA TYR A 171 3.21 30.82 1.32
C TYR A 171 3.12 32.33 1.12
N ASP A 172 2.21 32.97 1.84
CA ASP A 172 2.06 34.42 1.79
C ASP A 172 3.18 35.06 2.62
N GLU A 173 3.99 35.93 2.01
CA GLU A 173 5.14 36.56 2.68
C GLU A 173 4.71 37.53 3.79
N ASP A 174 3.44 37.95 3.79
CA ASP A 174 2.82 38.80 4.80
C ASP A 174 2.25 38.02 6.02
N GLN A 175 2.34 36.68 6.02
CA GLN A 175 1.97 35.90 7.21
C GLN A 175 3.01 36.09 8.32
N GLY A 176 2.59 36.65 9.45
CA GLY A 176 3.46 37.00 10.56
C GLY A 176 4.04 35.83 11.36
N GLU A 177 3.59 34.59 11.11
CA GLU A 177 4.06 33.36 11.78
C GLU A 177 4.50 32.34 10.72
N TYR A 178 5.72 31.82 10.83
CA TYR A 178 6.29 30.87 9.85
C TYR A 178 6.16 29.41 10.30
N GLU A 179 5.92 29.15 11.58
CA GLU A 179 5.76 27.79 12.12
C GLU A 179 4.66 26.97 11.38
N PRO A 180 3.45 27.52 11.08
CA PRO A 180 2.42 26.78 10.34
C PRO A 180 2.88 26.33 8.95
N VAL A 181 3.70 27.14 8.27
CA VAL A 181 4.20 26.83 6.91
C VAL A 181 5.03 25.55 6.93
N TYR A 182 5.92 25.40 7.91
CA TYR A 182 6.76 24.21 8.08
C TYR A 182 5.92 23.00 8.52
N ARG A 183 4.96 23.21 9.42
CA ARG A 183 4.04 22.18 9.89
C ARG A 183 3.22 21.59 8.75
N GLU A 184 2.60 22.43 7.93
CA GLU A 184 1.75 22.02 6.82
C GLU A 184 2.58 21.29 5.75
N PHE A 185 3.70 21.89 5.33
CA PHE A 185 4.62 21.28 4.37
C PHE A 185 5.11 19.90 4.85
N GLY A 186 5.54 19.82 6.12
CA GLY A 186 6.12 18.63 6.71
C GLY A 186 5.14 17.45 6.75
N HIS A 187 3.87 17.68 7.09
CA HIS A 187 2.87 16.62 7.12
C HIS A 187 2.46 16.17 5.71
N ILE A 188 2.39 17.07 4.73
CA ILE A 188 2.13 16.70 3.34
C ILE A 188 3.28 15.82 2.81
N LEU A 189 4.53 16.22 3.06
CA LEU A 189 5.71 15.41 2.74
C LEU A 189 5.69 14.06 3.48
N LEU A 190 5.33 14.05 4.75
CA LEU A 190 5.28 12.83 5.55
C LEU A 190 4.21 11.84 5.04
N LEU A 191 3.06 12.31 4.54
CA LEU A 191 2.07 11.43 3.91
C LEU A 191 2.66 10.77 2.66
N VAL A 192 3.31 11.57 1.79
CA VAL A 192 4.00 11.05 0.60
C VAL A 192 5.02 9.97 0.99
N MET A 193 5.85 10.24 2.00
CA MET A 193 6.82 9.28 2.51
C MET A 193 6.14 8.04 3.10
N THR A 194 5.05 8.22 3.85
CA THR A 194 4.28 7.13 4.44
C THR A 194 3.78 6.18 3.36
N VAL A 195 3.07 6.67 2.35
CA VAL A 195 2.54 5.86 1.24
C VAL A 195 3.67 5.21 0.44
N TYR A 196 4.74 5.96 0.14
CA TYR A 196 5.88 5.47 -0.64
C TYR A 196 6.61 4.31 0.05
N TYR A 197 6.99 4.47 1.32
CA TYR A 197 7.74 3.44 2.05
C TYR A 197 6.84 2.29 2.52
N ARG A 198 5.60 2.57 2.93
CA ARG A 198 4.62 1.56 3.34
C ARG A 198 4.40 0.53 2.24
N HIS A 199 4.13 0.96 1.01
CA HIS A 199 3.84 0.04 -0.10
C HIS A 199 5.05 -0.30 -0.97
N ASN A 200 6.26 0.07 -0.51
CA ASN A 200 7.50 -0.14 -1.24
C ASN A 200 7.42 0.33 -2.70
N LEU A 201 6.88 1.53 -2.90
CA LEU A 201 6.65 2.11 -4.22
C LEU A 201 7.98 2.48 -4.89
N ASN A 202 7.91 2.71 -6.19
CA ASN A 202 9.02 3.18 -7.00
C ASN A 202 8.71 4.57 -7.56
N PHE A 203 9.69 5.23 -8.19
CA PHE A 203 9.51 6.57 -8.76
C PHE A 203 8.42 6.65 -9.85
N SER A 204 7.99 5.54 -10.46
CA SER A 204 6.87 5.56 -11.41
C SER A 204 5.52 5.81 -10.78
N HIS A 205 5.38 5.45 -9.50
CA HIS A 205 4.15 5.66 -8.76
C HIS A 205 3.97 7.10 -8.27
N LEU A 206 4.98 7.97 -8.43
CA LEU A 206 4.89 9.40 -8.13
C LEU A 206 4.22 10.22 -9.25
N GLY A 207 3.89 9.60 -10.38
CA GLY A 207 3.32 10.28 -11.55
C GLY A 207 4.37 10.80 -12.53
N ASN A 208 3.99 11.78 -13.35
CA ASN A 208 4.85 12.35 -14.38
C ASN A 208 5.77 13.46 -13.84
N ILE A 209 6.46 13.15 -12.75
CA ILE A 209 7.31 14.10 -12.02
C ILE A 209 8.77 13.90 -12.43
N PRO A 210 9.49 14.97 -12.82
CA PRO A 210 10.90 14.89 -13.13
C PRO A 210 11.70 14.30 -11.96
N ALA A 211 12.68 13.44 -12.25
CA ALA A 211 13.57 12.89 -11.22
C ALA A 211 14.42 13.95 -10.50
N THR A 212 14.47 15.17 -11.04
CA THR A 212 15.16 16.34 -10.48
C THR A 212 14.28 17.18 -9.55
N SER A 213 12.97 16.94 -9.50
CA SER A 213 12.07 17.64 -8.59
C SER A 213 12.37 17.29 -7.13
N PHE A 214 11.91 18.15 -6.22
CA PHE A 214 12.18 18.10 -4.80
C PHE A 214 11.88 16.74 -4.20
N VAL A 215 10.66 16.19 -4.37
CA VAL A 215 10.26 14.94 -3.72
C VAL A 215 11.10 13.74 -4.18
N PRO A 216 11.26 13.45 -5.49
CA PRO A 216 12.16 12.38 -5.94
C PRO A 216 13.60 12.55 -5.44
N MET A 217 14.12 13.78 -5.44
CA MET A 217 15.45 14.08 -4.93
C MET A 217 15.55 13.84 -3.43
N PHE A 218 14.55 14.28 -2.65
CA PHE A 218 14.47 14.06 -1.22
C PHE A 218 14.44 12.56 -0.89
N ILE A 219 13.57 11.77 -1.54
CA ILE A 219 13.54 10.30 -1.37
C ILE A 219 14.92 9.68 -1.65
N LYS A 220 15.62 10.16 -2.69
CA LYS A 220 16.93 9.64 -3.09
C LYS A 220 18.09 10.12 -2.20
N GLN A 221 17.99 11.29 -1.59
CA GLN A 221 19.12 12.00 -0.96
C GLN A 221 18.90 12.37 0.50
N CYS A 222 17.74 12.09 1.10
CA CYS A 222 17.45 12.41 2.50
C CYS A 222 18.38 11.75 3.52
N HIS A 223 19.20 10.78 3.12
CA HIS A 223 20.22 10.13 3.96
C HIS A 223 21.64 10.70 3.74
N LYS A 224 21.81 11.70 2.87
CA LYS A 224 23.14 12.22 2.47
C LYS A 224 23.32 13.64 2.99
N ASP A 225 24.38 13.84 3.75
CA ASP A 225 24.89 15.16 4.10
C ASP A 225 25.74 15.76 2.97
N ILE A 226 25.99 17.06 3.08
CA ILE A 226 26.84 17.79 2.15
C ILE A 226 28.28 17.71 2.66
N ALA A 227 29.19 17.28 1.78
CA ALA A 227 30.60 17.13 2.11
C ALA A 227 31.22 18.45 2.62
N PRO A 228 32.14 18.40 3.60
CA PRO A 228 32.76 19.60 4.17
C PRO A 228 33.40 20.54 3.13
N ASP A 229 34.02 19.97 2.10
CA ASP A 229 34.64 20.73 1.01
C ASP A 229 33.62 21.53 0.20
N ASP A 230 32.39 21.01 0.08
CA ASP A 230 31.29 21.63 -0.65
C ASP A 230 30.49 22.62 0.22
N LEU A 231 30.54 22.53 1.56
CA LEU A 231 29.90 23.49 2.48
C LEU A 231 30.36 24.93 2.19
N SER A 232 31.65 25.12 1.98
CA SER A 232 32.23 26.44 1.66
C SER A 232 31.72 27.02 0.33
N ARG A 233 31.25 26.15 -0.58
CA ARG A 233 30.72 26.50 -1.90
C ARG A 233 29.23 26.79 -1.89
N MET A 234 28.54 26.54 -0.77
CA MET A 234 27.09 26.72 -0.63
C MET A 234 26.66 28.18 -0.49
N GLY A 235 27.58 29.12 -0.26
CA GLY A 235 27.25 30.55 -0.16
C GLY A 235 26.22 30.85 0.93
N GLU A 236 25.09 31.45 0.54
CA GLU A 236 23.98 31.81 1.43
C GLU A 236 23.42 30.61 2.22
N ARG A 237 23.40 29.42 1.60
CA ARG A 237 22.90 28.19 2.22
C ARG A 237 23.77 27.72 3.40
N ASN A 238 25.06 28.10 3.42
CA ASN A 238 25.93 27.88 4.58
C ASN A 238 25.59 28.84 5.74
N GLY A 239 25.15 30.05 5.43
CA GLY A 239 24.64 31.01 6.41
C GLY A 239 23.34 30.52 7.05
N GLN A 240 22.40 30.02 6.25
CA GLN A 240 21.17 29.38 6.73
C GLN A 240 21.46 28.19 7.65
N LEU A 241 22.37 27.30 7.25
CA LEU A 241 22.80 26.16 8.07
C LEU A 241 23.34 26.63 9.44
N GLY A 242 24.21 27.64 9.43
CA GLY A 242 24.71 28.25 10.66
C GLY A 242 23.59 28.85 11.52
N GLY A 243 22.62 29.54 10.92
CA GLY A 243 21.45 30.08 11.62
C GLY A 243 20.63 29.00 12.32
N TRP A 244 20.34 27.90 11.63
CA TRP A 244 19.64 26.76 12.21
C TRP A 244 20.40 26.10 13.37
N ILE A 245 21.73 25.91 13.24
CA ILE A 245 22.55 25.32 14.34
C ILE A 245 22.50 26.21 15.59
N LYS A 246 22.62 27.52 15.41
CA LYS A 246 22.54 28.48 16.53
C LYS A 246 21.18 28.45 17.20
N ALA A 247 20.11 28.45 16.41
CA ALA A 247 18.75 28.39 16.92
C ALA A 247 18.47 27.10 17.72
N LEU A 248 19.04 25.97 17.29
CA LEU A 248 18.86 24.67 17.93
C LEU A 248 19.70 24.50 19.21
N TYR A 249 20.93 25.02 19.24
CA TYR A 249 21.91 24.65 20.27
C TYR A 249 22.54 25.81 21.05
N GLU A 250 22.54 27.06 20.54
CA GLU A 250 23.19 28.22 21.19
C GLU A 250 22.21 29.09 21.99
N ALA A 251 20.90 28.88 21.87
CA ALA A 251 19.91 29.75 22.51
C ALA A 251 19.70 29.38 23.99
N GLU A 252 20.29 30.15 24.91
CA GLU A 252 19.82 30.28 26.30
C GLU A 252 18.44 30.99 26.33
N GLY A 253 17.40 30.36 25.77
CA GLY A 253 15.99 30.72 25.98
C GLY A 253 15.20 31.37 24.84
N GLU A 254 15.79 31.71 23.69
CA GLU A 254 15.04 32.30 22.55
C GLU A 254 14.48 31.27 21.55
N GLY A 255 15.00 30.04 21.53
CA GLY A 255 14.51 28.96 20.66
C GLY A 255 14.54 29.26 19.16
N ILE A 256 13.73 28.53 18.40
CA ILE A 256 13.61 28.73 16.95
C ILE A 256 12.70 29.94 16.69
N THR A 257 13.30 31.04 16.23
CA THR A 257 12.58 32.27 15.89
C THR A 257 12.00 32.22 14.48
N ASP A 258 10.96 33.01 14.23
CA ASP A 258 10.39 33.18 12.88
C ASP A 258 11.43 33.70 11.88
N GLU A 259 12.42 34.48 12.32
CA GLU A 259 13.51 34.96 11.46
C GLU A 259 14.34 33.80 10.87
N VAL A 260 14.60 32.77 11.67
CA VAL A 260 15.34 31.57 11.22
C VAL A 260 14.49 30.78 10.23
N MET A 261 13.20 30.61 10.53
CA MET A 261 12.26 29.93 9.63
C MET A 261 12.04 30.70 8.32
N GLN A 262 12.01 32.03 8.36
CA GLN A 262 11.91 32.90 7.19
C GLN A 262 13.17 32.86 6.32
N SER A 263 14.34 32.60 6.92
CA SER A 263 15.63 32.61 6.21
C SER A 263 15.78 31.53 5.14
N SER A 264 14.97 30.46 5.19
CA SER A 264 15.01 29.35 4.24
C SER A 264 13.60 28.90 3.86
N LYS A 265 13.42 28.39 2.63
CA LYS A 265 12.17 27.70 2.28
C LYS A 265 12.13 26.32 2.95
N PRO A 266 10.94 25.75 3.23
CA PRO A 266 10.85 24.38 3.75
C PRO A 266 11.66 23.37 2.94
N GLN A 267 11.61 23.43 1.60
CA GLN A 267 12.39 22.52 0.75
C GLN A 267 13.91 22.61 0.99
N GLU A 268 14.42 23.84 1.20
CA GLU A 268 15.82 24.07 1.49
C GLU A 268 16.18 23.55 2.87
N TYR A 269 15.36 23.85 3.89
CA TYR A 269 15.52 23.31 5.24
C TYR A 269 15.63 21.78 5.23
N TYR A 270 14.66 21.08 4.63
CA TYR A 270 14.68 19.61 4.55
C TYR A 270 15.92 19.05 3.83
N SER A 271 16.51 19.81 2.89
CA SER A 271 17.77 19.42 2.25
C SER A 271 19.01 19.62 3.13
N LEU A 272 18.93 20.52 4.13
CA LEU A 272 20.00 20.79 5.09
C LEU A 272 19.97 19.86 6.30
N VAL A 273 18.81 19.29 6.66
CA VAL A 273 18.61 18.41 7.84
C VAL A 273 19.67 17.31 7.98
N PRO A 274 20.04 16.53 6.95
CA PRO A 274 21.08 15.52 7.10
C PRO A 274 22.43 16.11 7.50
N THR A 275 22.75 17.29 6.96
CA THR A 275 23.99 18.02 7.26
C THR A 275 23.95 18.63 8.67
N LEU A 276 22.79 19.11 9.14
CA LEU A 276 22.60 19.56 10.52
C LEU A 276 22.98 18.45 11.50
N ILE A 277 22.44 17.24 11.29
CA ILE A 277 22.73 16.11 12.18
C ILE A 277 24.15 15.57 12.03
N ALA A 278 24.73 15.61 10.84
CA ALA A 278 26.15 15.31 10.65
C ALA A 278 27.04 16.21 11.52
N GLN A 279 26.76 17.52 11.53
CA GLN A 279 27.49 18.46 12.37
C GLN A 279 27.18 18.29 13.86
N THR A 280 25.95 17.92 14.23
CA THR A 280 25.59 17.57 15.63
C THR A 280 26.40 16.37 16.13
N VAL A 281 26.50 15.29 15.35
CA VAL A 281 27.29 14.10 15.73
C VAL A 281 28.76 14.47 15.89
N GLU A 282 29.34 15.17 14.92
CA GLU A 282 30.74 15.61 14.97
C GLU A 282 31.02 16.54 16.16
N ALA A 283 30.09 17.43 16.51
CA ALA A 283 30.21 18.31 17.68
C ALA A 283 30.17 17.52 19.00
N CYS A 284 29.34 16.48 19.09
CA CYS A 284 29.31 15.55 20.22
C CYS A 284 30.63 14.75 20.33
N ASP A 285 31.16 14.26 19.21
CA ASP A 285 32.41 13.49 19.17
C ASP A 285 33.61 14.32 19.62
N ARG A 286 33.60 15.62 19.30
CA ARG A 286 34.61 16.59 19.76
C ARG A 286 34.39 17.09 21.19
N GLY A 287 33.27 16.72 21.84
CA GLY A 287 32.90 17.21 23.17
C GLY A 287 32.59 18.70 23.21
N ILE A 288 32.21 19.30 22.08
CA ILE A 288 31.78 20.71 21.98
C ILE A 288 30.33 20.84 22.47
N LEU A 289 29.49 19.87 22.09
CA LEU A 289 28.09 19.82 22.49
C LEU A 289 27.93 18.86 23.68
N ASP A 290 27.39 19.36 24.78
CA ASP A 290 27.09 18.54 25.95
C ASP A 290 25.73 17.81 25.82
N ALA A 291 25.43 16.93 26.77
CA ALA A 291 24.22 16.10 26.72
C ALA A 291 22.92 16.90 26.95
N GLU A 292 22.99 18.03 27.65
CA GLU A 292 21.81 18.85 27.95
C GLU A 292 21.44 19.71 26.73
N ALA A 293 22.43 20.37 26.12
CA ALA A 293 22.27 21.09 24.87
C ALA A 293 21.85 20.16 23.72
N LEU A 294 22.41 18.94 23.65
CA LEU A 294 21.97 17.94 22.67
C LEU A 294 20.49 17.60 22.85
N ARG A 295 20.05 17.31 24.08
CA ARG A 295 18.64 16.98 24.35
C ARG A 295 17.73 18.16 24.01
N GLY A 296 18.06 19.37 24.47
CA GLY A 296 17.28 20.58 24.17
C GLY A 296 17.14 20.83 22.67
N GLY A 297 18.23 20.66 21.91
CA GLY A 297 18.20 20.77 20.45
C GLY A 297 17.36 19.68 19.77
N LEU A 298 17.39 18.45 20.29
CA LEU A 298 16.58 17.34 19.76
C LEU A 298 15.09 17.51 20.04
N ASP A 299 14.73 18.11 21.18
CA ASP A 299 13.33 18.38 21.53
C ASP A 299 12.65 19.32 20.50
N TYR A 300 13.40 20.21 19.83
CA TYR A 300 12.84 21.04 18.75
C TYR A 300 12.44 20.22 17.52
N PHE A 301 13.15 19.15 17.18
CA PHE A 301 12.76 18.27 16.07
C PHE A 301 11.48 17.50 16.39
N GLN A 302 11.07 17.44 17.67
CA GLN A 302 9.85 16.79 18.10
C GLN A 302 8.61 17.69 18.00
N LEU A 303 8.79 18.98 17.70
CA LEU A 303 7.69 19.92 17.46
C LEU A 303 6.92 19.54 16.20
N SER A 304 5.60 19.80 16.19
CA SER A 304 4.73 19.49 15.04
C SER A 304 5.22 20.12 13.72
N SER A 305 5.89 21.27 13.79
CA SER A 305 6.47 21.96 12.62
C SER A 305 7.68 21.24 12.01
N LEU A 306 8.48 20.55 12.82
CA LEU A 306 9.75 19.96 12.38
C LEU A 306 9.75 18.44 12.43
N ILE A 307 8.78 17.78 13.06
CA ILE A 307 8.75 16.33 13.28
C ILE A 307 8.94 15.49 12.02
N ALA A 308 8.40 15.93 10.88
CA ALA A 308 8.59 15.21 9.62
C ALA A 308 10.07 15.17 9.16
N SER A 309 10.94 16.04 9.67
CA SER A 309 12.38 16.01 9.39
C SER A 309 13.09 14.83 10.07
N GLU A 310 12.53 14.25 11.13
CA GLU A 310 13.06 13.06 11.80
C GLU A 310 13.25 11.88 10.83
N VAL A 311 12.45 11.78 9.76
CA VAL A 311 12.62 10.75 8.72
C VAL A 311 14.01 10.85 8.09
N ALA A 312 14.44 12.07 7.72
CA ALA A 312 15.76 12.30 7.13
C ALA A 312 16.88 12.08 8.16
N ILE A 313 16.66 12.53 9.40
CA ILE A 313 17.60 12.36 10.51
C ILE A 313 17.87 10.89 10.77
N ILE A 314 16.82 10.07 10.93
CA ILE A 314 16.95 8.64 11.22
C ILE A 314 17.58 7.91 10.03
N PHE A 315 17.23 8.25 8.79
CA PHE A 315 17.87 7.65 7.62
C PHE A 315 19.36 7.99 7.52
N TRP A 316 19.74 9.25 7.76
CA TRP A 316 21.16 9.63 7.79
C TRP A 316 21.92 8.91 8.91
N LEU A 317 21.38 8.88 10.14
CA LEU A 317 21.99 8.14 11.27
C LEU A 317 22.15 6.65 10.94
N THR A 318 21.15 6.06 10.29
CA THR A 318 21.19 4.65 9.87
C THR A 318 22.31 4.41 8.85
N ASP A 319 22.47 5.28 7.86
CA ASP A 319 23.55 5.16 6.85
C ASP A 319 24.93 5.44 7.46
N HIS A 320 25.03 6.40 8.38
CA HIS A 320 26.25 6.71 9.11
C HIS A 320 26.71 5.52 9.97
N ILE A 321 25.80 4.90 10.73
CA ILE A 321 26.10 3.70 11.54
C ILE A 321 26.52 2.53 10.65
N TRP A 322 25.92 2.39 9.46
CA TRP A 322 26.25 1.32 8.52
C TRP A 322 27.63 1.50 7.87
N SER A 323 27.97 2.72 7.48
CA SER A 323 29.17 3.04 6.70
C SER A 323 30.43 3.27 7.54
N THR A 324 30.26 3.72 8.79
CA THR A 324 31.37 4.15 9.66
C THR A 324 32.00 2.98 10.40
N GLN A 325 33.33 2.90 10.37
CA GLN A 325 34.13 1.93 11.15
C GLN A 325 34.64 2.51 12.49
N ALA A 326 34.30 3.76 12.79
CA ALA A 326 34.71 4.51 13.99
C ALA A 326 33.71 4.37 15.15
N ASP A 327 33.85 5.20 16.19
CA ASP A 327 32.95 5.22 17.34
C ASP A 327 31.55 5.73 16.94
N ILE A 328 30.58 4.82 16.89
CA ILE A 328 29.18 5.11 16.58
C ILE A 328 28.36 5.48 17.83
N SER A 329 28.99 5.63 19.01
CA SER A 329 28.27 5.77 20.29
C SER A 329 27.36 7.00 20.31
N ASN A 330 27.79 8.15 19.81
CA ASN A 330 26.97 9.36 19.82
C ASN A 330 25.83 9.29 18.78
N ALA A 331 26.08 8.73 17.60
CA ALA A 331 25.02 8.47 16.62
C ALA A 331 23.95 7.51 17.17
N LEU A 332 24.36 6.43 17.85
CA LEU A 332 23.44 5.50 18.51
C LEU A 332 22.67 6.15 19.67
N LYS A 333 23.29 7.04 20.47
CA LYS A 333 22.60 7.79 21.52
C LYS A 333 21.52 8.70 20.94
N ILE A 334 21.83 9.45 19.88
CA ILE A 334 20.86 10.34 19.22
C ILE A 334 19.71 9.51 18.64
N LEU A 335 20.02 8.44 17.91
CA LEU A 335 19.04 7.53 17.37
C LEU A 335 18.15 6.93 18.47
N HIS A 336 18.75 6.50 19.58
CA HIS A 336 18.00 5.96 20.72
C HIS A 336 17.00 7.00 21.26
N MET A 337 17.45 8.24 21.51
CA MET A 337 16.57 9.31 21.99
C MET A 337 15.40 9.56 21.05
N LEU A 338 15.66 9.64 19.74
CA LEU A 338 14.60 9.85 18.75
C LEU A 338 13.62 8.68 18.72
N VAL A 339 14.09 7.42 18.72
CA VAL A 339 13.17 6.26 18.60
C VAL A 339 12.40 5.98 19.89
N THR A 340 12.97 6.28 21.07
CA THR A 340 12.32 5.97 22.36
C THR A 340 11.44 7.08 22.90
N ASN A 341 11.76 8.34 22.62
CA ASN A 341 11.06 9.48 23.20
C ASN A 341 9.95 9.94 22.27
N ALA A 342 8.79 9.26 22.34
CA ALA A 342 7.60 9.73 21.64
C ALA A 342 7.01 10.95 22.36
N PRO A 343 6.83 12.10 21.68
CA PRO A 343 6.18 13.26 22.29
C PRO A 343 4.69 12.97 22.50
N SER A 344 4.10 13.42 23.61
CA SER A 344 2.70 13.14 23.95
C SER A 344 1.69 13.70 22.93
N GLU A 345 1.97 14.87 22.34
CA GLU A 345 1.04 15.57 21.44
C GLU A 345 1.04 15.00 20.01
N VAL A 346 2.20 14.54 19.54
CA VAL A 346 2.43 14.05 18.17
C VAL A 346 2.79 12.56 18.15
N THR A 347 2.35 11.82 19.16
CA THR A 347 2.70 10.41 19.34
C THR A 347 2.37 9.57 18.10
N GLN A 348 1.21 9.75 17.47
CA GLN A 348 0.85 8.94 16.29
C GLN A 348 1.70 9.26 15.07
N THR A 349 1.97 10.55 14.82
CA THR A 349 2.88 11.01 13.77
C THR A 349 4.28 10.42 13.97
N HIS A 350 4.79 10.49 15.20
CA HIS A 350 6.09 9.93 15.56
C HIS A 350 6.14 8.41 15.34
N LYS A 351 5.10 7.66 15.75
CA LYS A 351 4.99 6.22 15.49
C LYS A 351 5.09 5.90 13.99
N THR A 352 4.44 6.69 13.13
CA THR A 352 4.50 6.51 11.69
C THR A 352 5.89 6.83 11.12
N ILE A 353 6.59 7.84 11.63
CA ILE A 353 7.98 8.16 11.27
C ILE A 353 8.91 6.99 11.61
N VAL A 354 8.83 6.47 12.84
CA VAL A 354 9.59 5.29 13.26
C VAL A 354 9.26 4.10 12.38
N ALA A 355 7.98 3.91 12.03
CA ALA A 355 7.54 2.82 11.16
C ALA A 355 8.08 2.91 9.73
N ILE A 356 8.16 4.12 9.15
CA ILE A 356 8.82 4.36 7.85
C ILE A 356 10.28 3.92 7.89
N CYS A 357 10.98 4.22 8.98
CA CYS A 357 12.41 3.95 9.13
C CYS A 357 12.74 2.52 9.60
N ALA A 358 11.79 1.84 10.24
CA ALA A 358 11.99 0.60 11.00
C ALA A 358 12.71 -0.49 10.22
N HIS A 359 12.34 -0.72 8.95
CA HIS A 359 12.93 -1.80 8.17
C HIS A 359 14.41 -1.58 7.85
N ASN A 360 14.78 -0.38 7.43
CA ASN A 360 16.18 -0.05 7.13
C ASN A 360 17.02 -0.09 8.41
N LEU A 361 16.46 0.45 9.49
CA LEU A 361 17.14 0.50 10.78
C LEU A 361 17.34 -0.89 11.39
N GLU A 362 16.32 -1.75 11.35
CA GLU A 362 16.41 -3.13 11.83
C GLU A 362 17.49 -3.92 11.08
N ARG A 363 17.61 -3.73 9.76
CA ARG A 363 18.66 -4.37 8.95
C ARG A 363 20.05 -3.94 9.42
N VAL A 364 20.31 -2.64 9.50
CA VAL A 364 21.62 -2.10 9.88
C VAL A 364 22.00 -2.51 11.30
N LEU A 365 21.07 -2.40 12.26
CA LEU A 365 21.35 -2.79 13.65
C LEU A 365 21.61 -4.29 13.78
N LYS A 366 20.87 -5.15 13.08
CA LYS A 366 21.12 -6.61 13.07
C LYS A 366 22.48 -6.96 12.50
N ASP A 367 22.87 -6.31 11.41
CA ASP A 367 24.16 -6.56 10.77
C ASP A 367 25.31 -6.04 11.66
N MET A 368 25.14 -4.89 12.33
CA MET A 368 26.08 -4.41 13.35
C MET A 368 26.24 -5.41 14.50
N LEU A 369 25.13 -5.90 15.07
CA LEU A 369 25.17 -6.89 16.16
C LEU A 369 25.81 -8.23 15.74
N ARG A 370 25.67 -8.62 14.47
CA ARG A 370 26.35 -9.82 13.92
C ARG A 370 27.85 -9.65 13.83
N VAL A 371 28.32 -8.46 13.42
CA VAL A 371 29.75 -8.14 13.34
C VAL A 371 30.38 -8.08 14.73
N GLU A 372 29.70 -7.49 15.71
CA GLU A 372 30.19 -7.42 17.10
C GLU A 372 30.10 -8.76 17.86
N GLY A 373 29.14 -9.63 17.52
CA GLY A 373 28.90 -10.92 18.20
C GLY A 373 30.04 -11.94 18.14
N GLY A 374 31.12 -11.68 17.39
CA GLY A 374 32.36 -12.46 17.40
C GLY A 374 33.35 -12.08 18.52
N SER A 375 33.18 -10.90 19.14
CA SER A 375 34.01 -10.40 20.23
C SER A 375 33.12 -10.19 21.45
N GLY A 376 33.19 -11.09 22.44
CA GLY A 376 32.31 -11.12 23.63
C GLY A 376 32.44 -9.89 24.54
N SER A 377 32.01 -8.72 24.07
CA SER A 377 32.04 -7.46 24.79
C SER A 377 30.62 -7.01 25.11
N ASN A 378 30.35 -6.87 26.40
CA ASN A 378 29.19 -6.19 26.98
C ASN A 378 29.26 -4.68 26.67
N ASN A 379 29.22 -4.30 25.39
CA ASN A 379 29.39 -2.91 24.95
C ASN A 379 28.08 -2.13 25.15
N ALA A 380 28.16 -0.88 25.63
CA ALA A 380 26.99 -0.02 25.80
C ALA A 380 26.21 0.19 24.48
N ASN A 381 26.94 0.23 23.35
CA ASN A 381 26.38 0.32 22.01
C ASN A 381 25.52 -0.91 21.65
N HIS A 382 25.92 -2.10 22.07
CA HIS A 382 25.18 -3.35 21.88
C HIS A 382 23.83 -3.30 22.61
N GLN A 383 23.85 -2.90 23.89
CA GLN A 383 22.63 -2.78 24.70
C GLN A 383 21.67 -1.72 24.14
N GLN A 384 22.20 -0.58 23.67
CA GLN A 384 21.38 0.45 23.03
C GLN A 384 20.74 -0.05 21.73
N ALA A 385 21.49 -0.75 20.88
CA ALA A 385 20.97 -1.32 19.65
C ALA A 385 19.89 -2.38 19.89
N GLU A 386 20.06 -3.26 20.88
CA GLU A 386 19.03 -4.21 21.28
C GLU A 386 17.76 -3.52 21.81
N GLN A 387 17.92 -2.45 22.59
CA GLN A 387 16.79 -1.66 23.07
C GLN A 387 16.03 -1.01 21.92
N ILE A 388 16.73 -0.42 20.94
CA ILE A 388 16.11 0.15 19.74
C ILE A 388 15.37 -0.95 18.96
N LEU A 389 16.01 -2.10 18.70
CA LEU A 389 15.37 -3.23 18.00
C LEU A 389 14.10 -3.72 18.70
N LYS A 390 14.07 -3.72 20.04
CA LYS A 390 12.88 -4.07 20.81
C LYS A 390 11.75 -3.07 20.57
N GLN A 391 12.05 -1.77 20.51
CA GLN A 391 11.07 -0.72 20.20
C GLN A 391 10.58 -0.75 18.74
N LEU A 392 11.40 -1.26 17.81
CA LEU A 392 11.00 -1.43 16.40
C LEU A 392 10.08 -2.63 16.16
N GLY A 393 10.02 -3.59 17.11
CA GLY A 393 9.23 -4.81 17.00
C GLY A 393 7.78 -4.60 16.52
N PRO A 394 7.01 -3.66 17.10
CA PRO A 394 5.63 -3.38 16.69
C PRO A 394 5.47 -2.87 15.25
N TYR A 395 6.52 -2.32 14.63
CA TYR A 395 6.46 -1.69 13.31
C TYR A 395 6.95 -2.58 12.16
N ARG A 396 7.33 -3.83 12.44
CA ARG A 396 7.85 -4.77 11.42
C ARG A 396 6.90 -4.95 10.23
N ASP A 397 5.60 -4.99 10.53
CA ASP A 397 4.56 -5.20 9.52
C ASP A 397 4.17 -3.92 8.78
N PHE A 398 4.77 -2.77 9.10
CA PHE A 398 4.45 -1.52 8.43
C PHE A 398 4.71 -1.61 6.93
N ARG A 399 5.82 -2.23 6.50
CA ARG A 399 6.16 -2.35 5.08
C ARG A 399 5.34 -3.47 4.42
N ARG A 400 4.38 -3.08 3.59
CA ARG A 400 3.59 -3.91 2.68
C ARG A 400 4.33 -4.08 1.36
N GLY A 401 5.32 -4.97 1.34
CA GLY A 401 6.05 -5.33 0.12
C GLY A 401 5.51 -6.62 -0.52
N GLY A 402 5.56 -6.71 -1.86
CA GLY A 402 5.36 -7.96 -2.59
C GLY A 402 6.55 -8.93 -2.51
N LEU A 403 7.64 -8.54 -1.82
CA LEU A 403 8.82 -9.36 -1.63
C LEU A 403 8.65 -10.27 -0.40
N PRO A 404 9.17 -11.50 -0.44
CA PRO A 404 9.10 -12.40 0.69
C PRO A 404 9.97 -11.96 1.86
N ALA A 405 9.54 -12.31 3.07
CA ALA A 405 10.40 -12.19 4.24
C ALA A 405 11.57 -13.19 4.16
N ALA A 406 12.68 -12.91 4.86
CA ALA A 406 13.84 -13.78 4.87
C ALA A 406 13.51 -15.22 5.35
N GLY A 407 12.60 -15.35 6.32
CA GLY A 407 12.14 -16.65 6.81
C GLY A 407 11.26 -17.41 5.80
N GLU A 408 10.41 -16.70 5.05
CA GLU A 408 9.60 -17.31 3.98
C GLU A 408 10.50 -17.84 2.87
N LEU A 409 11.48 -17.04 2.43
CA LEU A 409 12.42 -17.43 1.40
C LEU A 409 13.32 -18.59 1.83
N ASP A 410 13.81 -18.59 3.08
CA ASP A 410 14.57 -19.72 3.65
C ASP A 410 13.71 -21.00 3.66
N GLY A 411 12.45 -20.90 4.07
CA GLY A 411 11.49 -22.00 4.03
C GLY A 411 11.29 -22.58 2.63
N TRP A 412 11.10 -21.73 1.62
CA TRP A 412 10.94 -22.18 0.22
C TRP A 412 12.23 -22.73 -0.37
N SER A 413 13.38 -22.17 0.00
CA SER A 413 14.68 -22.62 -0.51
C SER A 413 15.07 -24.02 -0.02
N LYS A 414 14.56 -24.44 1.14
CA LYS A 414 14.80 -25.76 1.75
C LYS A 414 13.92 -26.87 1.17
N GLN A 415 12.90 -26.54 0.39
CA GLN A 415 12.04 -27.52 -0.27
C GLN A 415 12.82 -28.30 -1.35
N PRO A 416 12.46 -29.57 -1.62
CA PRO A 416 13.03 -30.31 -2.75
C PRO A 416 12.76 -29.58 -4.08
N GLY A 417 13.81 -29.27 -4.84
CA GLY A 417 13.69 -28.43 -6.04
C GLY A 417 13.70 -26.92 -5.77
N GLY A 418 14.02 -26.50 -4.54
CA GLY A 418 14.14 -25.11 -4.12
C GLY A 418 12.84 -24.33 -4.30
N VAL A 419 12.96 -23.06 -4.67
CA VAL A 419 11.80 -22.15 -4.83
C VAL A 419 10.83 -22.61 -5.93
N LEU A 420 11.32 -23.21 -7.03
CA LEU A 420 10.45 -23.76 -8.07
C LEU A 420 9.69 -25.00 -7.59
N GLY A 421 10.34 -25.86 -6.78
CA GLY A 421 9.69 -27.00 -6.16
C GLY A 421 8.59 -26.58 -5.20
N ALA A 422 8.84 -25.54 -4.39
CA ALA A 422 7.81 -24.92 -3.54
C ALA A 422 6.63 -24.39 -4.38
N LEU A 423 6.89 -23.71 -5.50
CA LEU A 423 5.85 -23.22 -6.40
C LEU A 423 5.00 -24.35 -6.98
N LYS A 424 5.64 -25.42 -7.47
CA LYS A 424 4.94 -26.62 -7.99
C LYS A 424 4.05 -27.25 -6.92
N ALA A 425 4.57 -27.43 -5.71
CA ALA A 425 3.80 -27.98 -4.59
C ALA A 425 2.61 -27.09 -4.21
N THR A 426 2.76 -25.76 -4.25
CA THR A 426 1.66 -24.83 -4.00
C THR A 426 0.59 -24.91 -5.09
N VAL A 427 0.97 -24.98 -6.37
CA VAL A 427 0.02 -25.16 -7.48
C VAL A 427 -0.76 -26.46 -7.31
N GLN A 428 -0.09 -27.58 -7.02
CA GLN A 428 -0.76 -28.86 -6.74
C GLN A 428 -1.74 -28.72 -5.57
N GLY A 429 -1.33 -28.08 -4.48
CA GLY A 429 -2.20 -27.85 -3.32
C GLY A 429 -3.45 -27.04 -3.67
N VAL A 430 -3.31 -25.95 -4.42
CA VAL A 430 -4.45 -25.12 -4.85
C VAL A 430 -5.37 -25.90 -5.77
N VAL A 431 -4.84 -26.65 -6.73
CA VAL A 431 -5.63 -27.46 -7.66
C VAL A 431 -6.43 -28.55 -6.94
N VAL A 432 -5.80 -29.26 -5.99
CA VAL A 432 -6.47 -30.26 -5.16
C VAL A 432 -7.55 -29.63 -4.28
N TRP A 433 -7.26 -28.46 -3.69
CA TRP A 433 -8.23 -27.74 -2.88
C TRP A 433 -9.44 -27.25 -3.71
N SER A 434 -9.20 -26.71 -4.91
CA SER A 434 -10.26 -26.28 -5.83
C SER A 434 -11.10 -27.42 -6.38
N ALA A 435 -10.57 -28.65 -6.39
CA ALA A 435 -11.30 -29.84 -6.78
C ALA A 435 -12.15 -30.46 -5.65
N ALA A 436 -12.01 -29.98 -4.40
CA ALA A 436 -12.75 -30.51 -3.25
C ALA A 436 -14.15 -29.87 -3.15
N PRO A 437 -15.25 -30.63 -3.38
CA PRO A 437 -16.61 -30.08 -3.45
C PRO A 437 -17.17 -29.64 -2.09
N ASP A 438 -16.57 -30.07 -0.98
CA ASP A 438 -17.01 -29.80 0.39
C ASP A 438 -16.08 -28.83 1.15
N MET A 439 -15.00 -28.35 0.52
CA MET A 439 -13.95 -27.52 1.15
C MET A 439 -13.45 -28.10 2.49
N SER A 440 -13.55 -29.43 2.67
CA SER A 440 -13.14 -30.15 3.89
C SER A 440 -11.62 -30.20 4.06
N ILE A 441 -10.90 -29.97 2.97
CA ILE A 441 -9.45 -29.90 2.91
C ILE A 441 -9.02 -28.48 3.30
N GLN A 442 -8.00 -28.37 4.15
CA GLN A 442 -7.42 -27.08 4.50
C GLN A 442 -6.97 -26.33 3.23
N PRO A 443 -7.23 -25.00 3.15
CA PRO A 443 -6.80 -24.21 2.01
C PRO A 443 -5.28 -24.30 1.85
N ALA A 444 -4.84 -24.42 0.59
CA ALA A 444 -3.43 -24.39 0.28
C ALA A 444 -2.82 -23.03 0.68
N SER A 445 -1.61 -23.05 1.25
CA SER A 445 -0.88 -21.86 1.68
C SER A 445 -0.29 -21.09 0.49
N TYR A 446 -1.15 -20.62 -0.40
CA TYR A 446 -0.76 -19.80 -1.54
C TYR A 446 -0.51 -18.36 -1.12
N THR A 447 0.64 -17.83 -1.54
CA THR A 447 0.96 -16.41 -1.47
C THR A 447 1.52 -15.94 -2.80
N PRO A 448 1.03 -14.81 -3.36
CA PRO A 448 1.61 -14.22 -4.57
C PRO A 448 3.11 -13.94 -4.44
N ARG A 449 3.62 -13.72 -3.21
CA ARG A 449 5.04 -13.48 -2.93
C ARG A 449 5.94 -14.64 -3.38
N LEU A 450 5.45 -15.89 -3.35
CA LEU A 450 6.20 -17.06 -3.83
C LEU A 450 6.40 -16.99 -5.34
N LEU A 451 5.34 -16.68 -6.08
CA LEU A 451 5.42 -16.50 -7.54
C LEU A 451 6.36 -15.35 -7.91
N TYR A 452 6.25 -14.21 -7.21
CA TYR A 452 7.13 -13.06 -7.43
C TYR A 452 8.59 -13.36 -7.07
N ALA A 453 8.85 -14.10 -5.99
CA ALA A 453 10.18 -14.52 -5.60
C ALA A 453 10.79 -15.47 -6.64
N ALA A 454 10.02 -16.46 -7.10
CA ALA A 454 10.45 -17.37 -8.16
C ALA A 454 10.79 -16.61 -9.45
N TRP A 455 9.92 -15.67 -9.84
CA TRP A 455 10.12 -14.84 -11.03
C TRP A 455 11.40 -14.00 -10.96
N ARG A 456 11.67 -13.37 -9.81
CA ARG A 456 12.87 -12.52 -9.63
C ARG A 456 14.17 -13.29 -9.46
N LEU A 457 14.13 -14.48 -8.87
CA LEU A 457 15.34 -15.27 -8.59
C LEU A 457 15.74 -16.17 -9.76
N VAL A 458 14.77 -16.76 -10.46
CA VAL A 458 15.01 -17.75 -11.53
C VAL A 458 14.76 -17.17 -12.92
N GLY A 459 13.84 -16.20 -13.04
CA GLY A 459 13.44 -15.59 -14.30
C GLY A 459 12.14 -16.16 -14.87
N ALA A 460 11.47 -15.37 -15.71
CA ALA A 460 10.13 -15.67 -16.22
C ALA A 460 10.02 -16.96 -17.03
N ARG A 461 11.00 -17.24 -17.89
CA ARG A 461 10.97 -18.41 -18.78
C ARG A 461 10.98 -19.72 -17.99
N GLU A 462 11.83 -19.81 -16.98
CA GLU A 462 11.93 -21.01 -16.14
C GLU A 462 10.71 -21.17 -15.22
N VAL A 463 10.14 -20.06 -14.73
CA VAL A 463 8.90 -20.10 -13.94
C VAL A 463 7.72 -20.58 -14.78
N VAL A 464 7.51 -20.01 -15.98
CA VAL A 464 6.43 -20.45 -16.87
C VAL A 464 6.64 -21.91 -17.27
N LYS A 465 7.88 -22.33 -17.54
CA LYS A 465 8.18 -23.73 -17.86
C LYS A 465 7.81 -24.65 -16.70
N ALA A 466 8.20 -24.29 -15.48
CA ALA A 466 7.86 -25.06 -14.28
C ALA A 466 6.33 -25.16 -14.07
N LEU A 467 5.58 -24.10 -14.37
CA LEU A 467 4.11 -24.10 -14.29
C LEU A 467 3.48 -24.99 -15.38
N VAL A 468 3.98 -24.92 -16.61
CA VAL A 468 3.52 -25.77 -17.73
C VAL A 468 3.81 -27.25 -17.45
N ASP A 469 5.00 -27.57 -16.95
CA ASP A 469 5.36 -28.93 -16.54
C ASP A 469 4.38 -29.47 -15.48
N GLU A 470 3.96 -28.60 -14.55
CA GLU A 470 3.04 -28.99 -13.48
C GLU A 470 1.63 -29.27 -14.01
N VAL A 471 1.10 -28.42 -14.90
CA VAL A 471 -0.19 -28.68 -15.57
C VAL A 471 -0.13 -29.99 -16.37
N GLN A 472 1.01 -30.26 -17.02
CA GLN A 472 1.20 -31.51 -17.76
C GLN A 472 1.23 -32.73 -16.82
N ILE A 473 1.91 -32.66 -15.68
CA ILE A 473 1.94 -33.72 -14.66
C ILE A 473 0.53 -34.00 -14.13
N VAL A 474 -0.23 -32.95 -13.77
CA VAL A 474 -1.62 -33.09 -13.31
C VAL A 474 -2.50 -33.70 -14.41
N GLY A 475 -2.34 -33.28 -15.66
CA GLY A 475 -3.05 -33.87 -16.80
C GLY A 475 -2.77 -35.36 -17.00
N MET A 476 -1.51 -35.79 -16.83
CA MET A 476 -1.15 -37.21 -16.87
C MET A 476 -1.78 -38.00 -15.70
N GLN A 477 -1.88 -37.41 -14.51
CA GLN A 477 -2.54 -38.03 -13.36
C GLN A 477 -4.05 -38.19 -13.58
N THR A 478 -4.70 -37.22 -14.21
CA THR A 478 -6.12 -37.33 -14.61
C THR A 478 -6.32 -38.48 -15.61
N ALA A 479 -5.46 -38.59 -16.62
CA ALA A 479 -5.52 -39.67 -17.61
C ALA A 479 -5.27 -41.07 -17.01
N ALA A 480 -4.55 -41.15 -15.88
CA ALA A 480 -4.24 -42.39 -15.16
C ALA A 480 -5.33 -42.84 -14.16
N GLY A 481 -6.52 -42.24 -14.19
CA GLY A 481 -7.64 -42.59 -13.30
C GLY A 481 -7.87 -41.60 -12.14
N GLY A 482 -7.41 -40.36 -12.27
CA GLY A 482 -7.69 -39.27 -11.34
C GLY A 482 -9.11 -38.69 -11.47
N VAL A 483 -9.42 -37.68 -10.66
CA VAL A 483 -10.70 -36.95 -10.69
C VAL A 483 -10.88 -36.24 -12.04
N GLU A 484 -12.00 -36.47 -12.73
CA GLU A 484 -12.34 -35.80 -13.99
C GLU A 484 -12.42 -34.27 -13.79
N GLY A 485 -11.87 -33.50 -14.73
CA GLY A 485 -11.85 -32.03 -14.69
C GLY A 485 -10.67 -31.40 -13.93
N LEU A 486 -9.82 -32.19 -13.24
CA LEU A 486 -8.65 -31.67 -12.51
C LEU A 486 -7.64 -30.95 -13.42
N ALA A 487 -7.49 -31.42 -14.65
CA ALA A 487 -6.62 -30.79 -15.65
C ALA A 487 -7.11 -29.40 -16.07
N ASP A 488 -8.43 -29.21 -16.20
CA ASP A 488 -9.01 -27.91 -16.55
C ASP A 488 -8.89 -26.91 -15.39
N ILE A 489 -9.08 -27.38 -14.15
CA ILE A 489 -8.83 -26.59 -12.93
C ILE A 489 -7.35 -26.16 -12.87
N ALA A 490 -6.42 -27.05 -13.19
CA ALA A 490 -4.99 -26.71 -13.23
C ALA A 490 -4.67 -25.64 -14.28
N VAL A 491 -5.28 -25.72 -15.47
CA VAL A 491 -5.16 -24.68 -16.50
C VAL A 491 -5.70 -23.35 -16.00
N ASP A 492 -6.87 -23.32 -15.35
CA ASP A 492 -7.48 -22.10 -14.83
C ASP A 492 -6.66 -21.46 -13.70
N VAL A 493 -6.16 -22.27 -12.76
CA VAL A 493 -5.31 -21.80 -11.65
C VAL A 493 -4.02 -21.18 -12.18
N VAL A 494 -3.31 -21.89 -13.07
CA VAL A 494 -2.04 -21.41 -13.63
C VAL A 494 -2.25 -20.20 -14.55
N ALA A 495 -3.30 -20.20 -15.37
CA ALA A 495 -3.63 -19.05 -16.20
C ALA A 495 -3.94 -17.81 -15.33
N SER A 496 -4.65 -17.98 -14.22
CA SER A 496 -4.94 -16.91 -13.27
C SER A 496 -3.67 -16.38 -12.59
N MET A 497 -2.74 -17.27 -12.22
CA MET A 497 -1.44 -16.86 -11.67
C MET A 497 -0.58 -16.08 -12.68
N ILE A 498 -0.59 -16.46 -13.95
CA ILE A 498 0.17 -15.78 -15.01
C ILE A 498 -0.48 -14.44 -15.39
N ALA A 499 -1.82 -14.38 -15.42
CA ALA A 499 -2.58 -13.18 -15.77
C ALA A 499 -2.70 -12.17 -14.60
N ALA A 500 -2.30 -12.57 -13.38
CA ALA A 500 -2.37 -11.70 -12.22
C ALA A 500 -1.50 -10.43 -12.42
N PRO A 501 -2.05 -9.23 -12.15
CA PRO A 501 -1.33 -7.98 -12.33
C PRO A 501 -0.13 -7.89 -11.37
N ASN A 502 1.03 -7.57 -11.93
CA ASN A 502 2.28 -7.43 -11.19
C ASN A 502 2.56 -5.94 -10.88
N PRO A 503 3.09 -5.59 -9.70
CA PRO A 503 3.56 -4.23 -9.42
C PRO A 503 4.59 -3.70 -10.44
N ASP A 504 5.33 -4.55 -11.15
CA ASP A 504 6.23 -4.13 -12.24
C ASP A 504 5.50 -3.90 -13.59
N ASP A 505 4.27 -4.38 -13.80
CA ASP A 505 3.47 -4.14 -15.02
C ASP A 505 3.07 -2.66 -15.19
N TRP A 506 3.10 -1.89 -14.10
CA TRP A 506 2.93 -0.43 -14.13
C TRP A 506 4.09 0.30 -14.83
N ARG A 507 5.22 -0.36 -15.09
CA ARG A 507 6.33 0.21 -15.87
C ARG A 507 5.95 0.41 -17.34
N GLY A 508 5.17 -0.50 -17.92
CA GLY A 508 4.88 -0.57 -19.37
C GLY A 508 3.81 0.40 -19.86
N LYS A 509 2.77 0.67 -19.05
CA LYS A 509 1.67 1.59 -19.43
C LYS A 509 2.10 3.05 -19.60
N ARG A 510 3.32 3.43 -19.20
CA ARG A 510 3.88 4.77 -19.39
C ARG A 510 4.21 5.08 -20.86
N GLY A 511 4.57 4.08 -21.67
CA GLY A 511 4.86 4.26 -23.10
C GLY A 511 3.62 4.59 -23.93
N GLU A 512 2.47 4.02 -23.56
CA GLU A 512 1.20 4.21 -24.27
C GLU A 512 0.53 5.56 -23.94
N LEU A 513 0.64 6.03 -22.69
CA LEU A 513 0.08 7.31 -22.26
C LEU A 513 0.92 8.52 -22.70
N ALA A 514 2.24 8.36 -22.90
CA ALA A 514 3.13 9.46 -23.29
C ALA A 514 3.26 9.66 -24.81
N GLY A 515 2.60 8.85 -25.64
CA GLY A 515 2.72 8.89 -27.11
C GLY A 515 4.15 8.70 -27.64
N ARG A 516 5.08 8.29 -26.77
CA ARG A 516 6.50 8.13 -27.06
C ARG A 516 6.78 6.63 -27.17
N LYS A 517 6.97 6.16 -28.39
CA LYS A 517 7.76 4.95 -28.63
C LYS A 517 9.19 5.26 -28.17
N GLU A 518 9.49 4.99 -26.90
CA GLU A 518 10.87 4.93 -26.46
C GLU A 518 11.46 3.62 -26.98
N ASP A 519 12.11 3.71 -28.15
CA ASP A 519 13.25 2.84 -28.46
C ASP A 519 14.38 3.23 -27.49
N GLY A 520 14.37 2.67 -26.28
CA GLY A 520 15.32 3.01 -25.22
C GLY A 520 15.54 1.82 -24.30
N GLY A 521 16.68 1.15 -24.47
CA GLY A 521 17.08 -0.03 -23.70
C GLY A 521 16.99 0.17 -22.18
N GLY A 522 16.01 -0.48 -21.56
CA GLY A 522 15.99 -0.77 -20.14
C GLY A 522 15.85 -2.29 -19.99
N ASN A 523 16.62 -2.88 -19.07
CA ASN A 523 16.47 -4.26 -18.61
C ASN A 523 15.04 -4.51 -18.05
N GLY A 524 14.04 -4.59 -18.92
CA GLY A 524 12.72 -5.06 -18.57
C GLY A 524 12.83 -6.54 -18.32
N LEU A 525 12.61 -6.97 -17.08
CA LEU A 525 12.37 -8.38 -16.80
C LEU A 525 11.19 -8.81 -17.67
N VAL A 526 11.40 -9.82 -18.52
CA VAL A 526 10.34 -10.42 -19.34
C VAL A 526 9.17 -10.77 -18.41
N THR A 527 7.96 -10.35 -18.76
CA THR A 527 6.78 -10.66 -17.93
C THR A 527 6.42 -12.14 -18.07
N LEU A 528 5.62 -12.69 -17.14
CA LEU A 528 5.15 -14.07 -17.25
C LEU A 528 4.28 -14.28 -18.50
N VAL A 529 3.49 -13.28 -18.88
CA VAL A 529 2.69 -13.29 -20.12
C VAL A 529 3.57 -13.28 -21.36
N GLU A 530 4.60 -12.43 -21.40
CA GLU A 530 5.57 -12.42 -22.50
C GLU A 530 6.34 -13.73 -22.59
N ALA A 531 6.77 -14.29 -21.46
CA ALA A 531 7.46 -15.58 -21.41
C ALA A 531 6.57 -16.72 -21.94
N LEU A 532 5.27 -16.70 -21.63
CA LEU A 532 4.31 -17.66 -22.19
C LEU A 532 4.15 -17.49 -23.70
N ARG A 533 4.09 -16.27 -24.21
CA ARG A 533 4.04 -15.99 -25.67
C ARG A 533 5.30 -16.50 -26.39
N TYR A 534 6.49 -16.23 -25.85
CA TYR A 534 7.74 -16.76 -26.41
C TYR A 534 7.74 -18.29 -26.45
N MET A 535 7.24 -18.94 -25.38
CA MET A 535 7.14 -20.40 -25.33
C MET A 535 6.09 -20.94 -26.32
N GLU A 536 4.99 -20.23 -26.53
CA GLU A 536 4.00 -20.59 -27.55
C GLU A 536 4.63 -20.56 -28.96
N ASP A 537 5.40 -19.52 -29.27
CA ASP A 537 6.09 -19.40 -30.55
C ASP A 537 7.17 -20.47 -30.75
N ASP A 538 7.94 -20.79 -29.70
CA ASP A 538 8.92 -21.90 -29.72
C ASP A 538 8.22 -23.26 -29.91
N SER A 539 7.06 -23.47 -29.30
CA SER A 539 6.28 -24.71 -29.41
C SER A 539 5.68 -24.93 -30.80
N LYS A 540 5.40 -23.86 -31.55
CA LYS A 540 4.97 -23.93 -32.96
C LYS A 540 6.11 -24.38 -33.88
N LEU A 541 7.37 -24.17 -33.47
CA LEU A 541 8.56 -24.48 -34.24
C LEU A 541 9.16 -25.87 -33.90
N SER A 542 8.90 -26.38 -32.70
CA SER A 542 9.40 -27.68 -32.23
C SER A 542 8.38 -28.81 -32.47
N VAL A 543 8.84 -29.93 -33.04
CA VAL A 543 8.02 -31.13 -33.32
C VAL A 543 8.13 -32.18 -32.19
N GLU A 544 9.11 -32.04 -31.29
CA GLU A 544 9.49 -33.10 -30.35
C GLU A 544 8.62 -33.21 -29.08
N ASP A 545 7.79 -32.20 -28.77
CA ASP A 545 7.00 -32.12 -27.53
C ASP A 545 5.51 -31.79 -27.77
N ALA A 546 4.83 -32.63 -28.55
CA ALA A 546 3.41 -32.43 -28.91
C ALA A 546 2.46 -32.26 -27.70
N GLY A 547 2.74 -32.94 -26.57
CA GLY A 547 1.95 -32.83 -25.35
C GLY A 547 2.18 -31.52 -24.59
N GLN A 548 3.41 -31.01 -24.56
CA GLN A 548 3.72 -29.73 -23.93
C GLN A 548 3.15 -28.56 -24.76
N GLY A 549 3.25 -28.66 -26.09
CA GLY A 549 2.68 -27.65 -27.00
C GLY A 549 1.17 -27.47 -26.86
N GLU A 550 0.42 -28.56 -26.65
CA GLU A 550 -1.03 -28.47 -26.42
C GLU A 550 -1.37 -27.70 -25.13
N VAL A 551 -0.64 -27.98 -24.04
CA VAL A 551 -0.83 -27.31 -22.75
C VAL A 551 -0.50 -25.82 -22.85
N VAL A 552 0.60 -25.47 -23.53
CA VAL A 552 1.02 -24.07 -23.73
C VAL A 552 -0.05 -23.29 -24.50
N VAL A 553 -0.60 -23.84 -25.59
CA VAL A 553 -1.65 -23.17 -26.37
C VAL A 553 -2.95 -23.00 -25.58
N LYS A 554 -3.34 -24.01 -24.79
CA LYS A 554 -4.52 -23.91 -23.91
C LYS A 554 -4.34 -22.82 -22.85
N LEU A 555 -3.18 -22.77 -22.21
CA LEU A 555 -2.84 -21.73 -21.23
C LEU A 555 -2.81 -20.34 -21.87
N ALA A 556 -2.17 -20.18 -23.03
CA ALA A 556 -2.07 -18.89 -23.72
C ALA A 556 -3.46 -18.31 -24.05
N ARG A 557 -4.35 -19.13 -24.64
CA ARG A 557 -5.73 -18.72 -24.93
C ARG A 557 -6.50 -18.32 -23.67
N ARG A 558 -6.31 -19.06 -22.57
CA ARG A 558 -6.99 -18.76 -21.31
C ARG A 558 -6.47 -17.47 -20.67
N VAL A 559 -5.17 -17.25 -20.67
CA VAL A 559 -4.54 -16.01 -20.21
C VAL A 559 -5.04 -14.82 -21.04
N GLU A 560 -5.12 -14.94 -22.36
CA GLU A 560 -5.67 -13.88 -23.22
C GLU A 560 -7.14 -13.56 -22.90
N SER A 561 -7.96 -14.59 -22.65
CA SER A 561 -9.35 -14.41 -22.23
C SER A 561 -9.45 -13.67 -20.89
N LEU A 562 -8.58 -13.98 -19.91
CA LEU A 562 -8.56 -13.30 -18.61
C LEU A 562 -8.09 -11.85 -18.73
N LEU A 563 -7.08 -11.59 -19.55
CA LEU A 563 -6.58 -10.23 -19.80
C LEU A 563 -7.61 -9.37 -20.55
N ALA A 564 -8.36 -9.94 -21.50
CA ALA A 564 -9.43 -9.26 -22.21
C ALA A 564 -10.61 -8.91 -21.27
N ALA A 565 -10.99 -9.82 -20.38
CA ALA A 565 -12.00 -9.57 -19.36
C ALA A 565 -11.53 -8.50 -18.33
N GLY A 566 -10.26 -8.54 -17.93
CA GLY A 566 -9.67 -7.56 -17.01
C GLY A 566 -9.54 -6.15 -17.58
N ALA A 567 -9.45 -5.99 -18.90
CA ALA A 567 -9.40 -4.68 -19.56
C ALA A 567 -10.73 -3.90 -19.47
N GLY A 568 -11.87 -4.61 -19.43
CA GLY A 568 -13.19 -4.00 -19.16
C GLY A 568 -13.34 -3.56 -17.70
N VAL A 569 -12.78 -4.34 -16.77
CA VAL A 569 -12.86 -4.07 -15.32
C VAL A 569 -11.88 -2.97 -14.86
N ALA A 570 -10.74 -2.80 -15.50
CA ALA A 570 -9.73 -1.79 -15.12
C ALA A 570 -10.16 -0.33 -15.39
N GLY A 571 -11.23 -0.12 -16.15
CA GLY A 571 -11.90 1.18 -16.32
C GLY A 571 -13.23 1.30 -15.56
N ALA A 572 -13.72 0.19 -15.01
CA ALA A 572 -14.96 0.11 -14.27
C ALA A 572 -14.67 0.35 -12.78
N THR A 573 -15.20 1.43 -12.23
CA THR A 573 -15.40 1.50 -10.78
C THR A 573 -16.27 0.30 -10.35
N VAL A 574 -16.23 -0.11 -9.08
CA VAL A 574 -17.18 -1.12 -8.54
C VAL A 574 -18.65 -0.73 -8.87
N ASN A 575 -18.89 0.57 -9.09
CA ASN A 575 -20.15 1.15 -9.55
C ASN A 575 -20.54 0.72 -10.98
N ASP A 576 -19.59 0.64 -11.90
CA ASP A 576 -19.82 0.29 -13.32
C ASP A 576 -20.12 -1.21 -13.50
N LEU A 577 -19.47 -2.07 -12.71
CA LEU A 577 -19.79 -3.50 -12.63
C LEU A 577 -21.22 -3.76 -12.12
N ALA A 578 -21.73 -2.91 -11.22
CA ALA A 578 -23.11 -2.99 -10.75
C ALA A 578 -24.12 -2.52 -11.82
N GLN A 579 -23.77 -1.52 -12.63
CA GLN A 579 -24.61 -1.03 -13.72
C GLN A 579 -24.66 -1.99 -14.92
N GLU A 580 -23.56 -2.66 -15.26
CA GLU A 580 -23.52 -3.63 -16.36
C GLU A 580 -24.36 -4.88 -16.05
N VAL A 581 -24.39 -5.31 -14.78
CA VAL A 581 -25.29 -6.38 -14.29
C VAL A 581 -26.76 -5.95 -14.29
N LEU A 582 -27.07 -4.66 -14.07
CA LEU A 582 -28.44 -4.12 -14.13
C LEU A 582 -28.94 -3.89 -15.58
N GLY A 583 -28.04 -3.55 -16.51
CA GLY A 583 -28.38 -3.33 -17.92
C GLY A 583 -28.91 -4.60 -18.62
N ASP A 584 -28.32 -5.75 -18.30
CA ASP A 584 -28.74 -7.06 -18.83
C ASP A 584 -30.10 -7.53 -18.28
N VAL A 585 -30.53 -7.02 -17.12
CA VAL A 585 -31.84 -7.35 -16.52
C VAL A 585 -32.98 -6.54 -17.13
N MET A 586 -32.70 -5.36 -17.72
CA MET A 586 -33.73 -4.53 -18.36
C MET A 586 -33.99 -4.88 -19.84
N GLY A 587 -33.09 -5.65 -20.48
CA GLY A 587 -33.24 -6.07 -21.88
C GLY A 587 -34.31 -7.13 -22.14
N ASP A 588 -34.71 -7.88 -21.10
CA ASP A 588 -35.68 -8.99 -21.21
C ASP A 588 -37.12 -8.60 -20.83
N ALA A 589 -37.39 -7.34 -20.52
CA ALA A 589 -38.72 -6.86 -20.13
C ALA A 589 -39.66 -6.51 -21.32
N ASP A 590 -39.15 -6.50 -22.57
CA ASP A 590 -39.93 -6.06 -23.75
C ASP A 590 -40.76 -7.17 -24.44
N MET A 591 -40.87 -8.36 -23.83
CA MET A 591 -41.61 -9.50 -24.39
C MET A 591 -43.04 -9.69 -23.85
N PHE A 592 -43.62 -8.70 -23.17
CA PHE A 592 -45.01 -8.78 -22.67
C PHE A 592 -45.84 -7.52 -22.95
N GLN A 593 -46.00 -7.16 -24.23
CA GLN A 593 -47.07 -6.27 -24.67
C GLN A 593 -48.18 -7.06 -25.36
N GLY A 594 -49.26 -7.30 -24.62
CA GLY A 594 -50.49 -7.92 -25.12
C GLY A 594 -51.73 -7.53 -24.32
N LEU A 595 -52.34 -6.40 -24.71
CA LEU A 595 -53.75 -5.98 -24.51
C LEU A 595 -54.16 -5.38 -23.13
N PRO A 596 -55.23 -4.55 -23.08
CA PRO A 596 -55.36 -3.25 -23.73
C PRO A 596 -55.84 -2.13 -22.76
N GLU A 597 -55.79 -0.92 -23.30
CA GLU A 597 -56.11 0.41 -22.76
C GLU A 597 -57.36 0.55 -21.88
N GLY A 598 -57.25 1.45 -20.90
CA GLY A 598 -58.36 1.96 -20.07
C GLY A 598 -58.02 3.31 -19.42
N THR A 599 -57.94 4.35 -20.25
CA THR A 599 -58.33 5.76 -20.01
C THR A 599 -58.16 6.41 -18.61
N VAL A 600 -57.29 7.44 -18.57
CA VAL A 600 -57.53 8.85 -18.17
C VAL A 600 -58.00 9.10 -16.71
N ASP A 601 -57.29 9.84 -15.84
CA ASP A 601 -57.14 11.30 -15.89
C ASP A 601 -55.94 11.85 -15.09
N LEU A 602 -55.29 12.86 -15.69
CA LEU A 602 -54.36 13.79 -15.05
C LEU A 602 -55.15 14.87 -14.31
N LEU A 603 -54.87 15.12 -13.03
CA LEU A 603 -55.09 16.45 -12.45
C LEU A 603 -53.92 16.86 -11.55
N THR A 604 -53.33 17.97 -11.97
CA THR A 604 -52.26 18.74 -11.35
C THR A 604 -52.70 19.44 -10.07
N ALA A 605 -51.72 19.73 -9.22
CA ALA A 605 -51.82 20.47 -7.97
C ALA A 605 -52.58 21.81 -8.08
N ASP A 606 -53.73 21.90 -7.41
CA ASP A 606 -54.22 23.08 -6.72
C ASP A 606 -55.47 22.65 -5.93
N GLU A 607 -55.42 22.70 -4.58
CA GLU A 607 -56.55 22.66 -3.61
C GLU A 607 -56.17 21.94 -2.30
N LEU A 608 -55.12 22.42 -1.62
CA LEU A 608 -54.91 22.10 -0.20
C LEU A 608 -54.42 23.32 0.59
N MET A 609 -55.18 24.41 0.44
CA MET A 609 -55.21 25.53 1.39
C MET A 609 -56.67 26.01 1.50
N THR A 610 -57.46 25.38 2.39
CA THR A 610 -58.43 26.05 3.27
C THR A 610 -59.25 25.02 4.07
N GLY A 611 -59.11 25.07 5.40
CA GLY A 611 -60.24 24.96 6.33
C GLY A 611 -60.77 23.57 6.69
N MET A 612 -60.15 22.92 7.68
CA MET A 612 -60.66 22.72 9.05
C MET A 612 -59.75 21.77 9.82
#